data_AF-A0A920V6V1-F1
#
_entry.id   AF-A0A920V6V1-F1
#
_cell.length_a   1.000
_cell.length_b   1.000
_cell.length_c   1.000
_cell.angle_alpha   90.00
_cell.angle_beta   90.00
_cell.angle_gamma   90.00
#
_symmetry.space_group_name_H-M   'P 1'
#
loop_
_entity.id
_entity.type
_entity.pdbx_description
1 polymer ?
#
loop_
_entity_poly.entity_id
_entity_poly.type
_entity_poly.pdbx_seq_one_letter_code
_entity_poly.pdbx_strand_id
1 'polypeptide(L)'
;MITIGYIFIAFLAAACLVYAAQAYLKRPNKMLLLILCPTSLLWFDSFVIAIGQFLGEGNLFLIATYIRYSAHWLMLPLFFIVAGMILRGADFEFASNKYVMGLFYILAVFFIIEDFRHIFIIDFYPACYGETLRYVTQVPIGQACTPGLEGIGQEYLQLLQYFLH
;
A
#
# COMPACT_ATOMS: atom_id res chain seq x y z
N MET A 1 -13.98 11.84 -14.74
CA MET A 1 -14.35 10.45 -14.34
C MET A 1 -13.16 9.81 -13.65
N ILE A 2 -13.29 9.47 -12.38
CA ILE A 2 -12.17 8.99 -11.55
C ILE A 2 -11.60 7.67 -12.08
N THR A 3 -12.47 6.76 -12.52
CA THR A 3 -12.09 5.45 -13.05
C THR A 3 -11.16 5.53 -14.27
N ILE A 4 -11.40 6.47 -15.20
CA ILE A 4 -10.54 6.68 -16.37
C ILE A 4 -9.12 7.07 -15.93
N GLY A 5 -8.99 7.88 -14.89
CA GLY A 5 -7.69 8.24 -14.31
C GLY A 5 -6.94 7.00 -13.81
N TYR A 6 -7.61 6.12 -13.06
CA TYR A 6 -6.98 4.88 -12.58
C TYR A 6 -6.66 3.88 -13.69
N ILE A 7 -7.49 3.80 -14.74
CA ILE A 7 -7.17 3.00 -15.94
C ILE A 7 -5.89 3.51 -16.60
N PHE A 8 -5.76 4.84 -16.75
CA PHE A 8 -4.57 5.45 -17.32
C PHE A 8 -3.33 5.20 -16.46
N ILE A 9 -3.43 5.38 -15.14
CA ILE A 9 -2.34 5.08 -14.20
C ILE A 9 -1.97 3.60 -14.27
N ALA A 10 -2.94 2.69 -14.27
CA ALA A 10 -2.71 1.26 -14.38
C ALA A 10 -2.01 0.92 -15.70
N PHE A 11 -2.41 1.51 -16.83
CA PHE A 11 -1.75 1.28 -18.11
C PHE A 11 -0.29 1.76 -18.10
N LEU A 12 -0.03 2.97 -17.61
CA LEU A 12 1.33 3.50 -17.50
C LEU A 12 2.19 2.67 -16.54
N ALA A 13 1.64 2.29 -15.39
CA ALA A 13 2.33 1.43 -14.42
C ALA A 13 2.64 0.05 -15.02
N ALA A 14 1.74 -0.51 -15.84
CA ALA A 14 1.99 -1.77 -16.54
C ALA A 14 3.14 -1.63 -17.55
N ALA A 15 3.16 -0.56 -18.34
CA ALA A 15 4.22 -0.30 -19.31
C ALA A 15 5.59 -0.13 -18.61
N CYS A 16 5.63 0.64 -17.51
CA CYS A 16 6.81 0.78 -16.67
C CYS A 16 7.25 -0.56 -16.06
N LEU A 17 6.30 -1.37 -15.59
CA LEU A 17 6.58 -2.68 -15.00
C LEU A 17 7.18 -3.64 -16.04
N VAL A 18 6.64 -3.69 -17.25
CA VAL A 18 7.17 -4.50 -18.35
C VAL A 18 8.58 -4.06 -18.70
N TYR A 19 8.82 -2.75 -18.82
CA TYR A 19 10.16 -2.21 -19.08
C TYR A 19 11.15 -2.56 -17.96
N ALA A 20 10.76 -2.36 -16.70
CA ALA A 20 11.58 -2.69 -15.53
C ALA A 20 11.88 -4.19 -15.44
N ALA A 21 10.90 -5.04 -15.73
CA ALA A 21 11.07 -6.49 -15.75
C ALA A 21 12.02 -6.94 -16.86
N GLN A 22 11.89 -6.39 -18.08
CA GLN A 22 12.83 -6.66 -19.17
C GLN A 22 14.25 -6.21 -18.82
N ALA A 23 14.40 -5.04 -18.20
CA ALA A 23 15.70 -4.53 -17.75
C ALA A 23 16.31 -5.44 -16.67
N TYR A 24 15.50 -5.90 -15.71
CA TYR A 24 15.93 -6.82 -14.65
C TYR A 24 16.37 -8.17 -15.20
N LEU A 25 15.63 -8.76 -16.14
CA LEU A 25 15.98 -10.03 -16.78
C LEU A 25 17.31 -9.96 -17.55
N LYS A 26 17.62 -8.81 -18.15
CA LYS A 26 18.90 -8.60 -18.86
C LYS A 26 20.07 -8.36 -17.90
N ARG A 27 19.85 -7.64 -16.80
CA ARG A 27 20.88 -7.30 -15.80
C ARG A 27 20.26 -7.28 -14.40
N PRO A 28 20.26 -8.41 -13.68
CA PRO A 28 19.67 -8.46 -12.35
C PRO A 28 20.45 -7.55 -11.40
N ASN A 29 19.75 -6.57 -10.81
CA ASN A 29 20.31 -5.63 -9.84
C ASN A 29 19.30 -5.39 -8.71
N LYS A 30 19.80 -5.24 -7.48
CA LYS A 30 19.02 -4.89 -6.28
C LYS A 30 18.26 -3.58 -6.45
N MET A 31 18.82 -2.58 -7.14
CA MET A 31 18.13 -1.32 -7.44
C MET A 31 16.93 -1.52 -8.37
N LEU A 32 17.05 -2.38 -9.38
CA LEU A 32 15.93 -2.70 -10.28
C LEU A 32 14.82 -3.44 -9.54
N LEU A 33 15.17 -4.33 -8.60
CA LEU A 33 14.19 -5.01 -7.74
C LEU A 33 13.42 -4.02 -6.86
N LEU A 34 14.10 -3.00 -6.34
CA LEU A 34 13.50 -1.90 -5.58
C LEU A 34 12.55 -1.02 -6.39
N ILE A 35 12.69 -0.98 -7.71
CA ILE A 35 11.74 -0.30 -8.61
C ILE A 35 10.59 -1.24 -8.96
N LEU A 36 10.90 -2.50 -9.23
CA LEU A 36 9.96 -3.49 -9.75
C LEU A 36 8.88 -3.82 -8.71
N CYS A 37 9.23 -3.94 -7.44
CA CYS A 37 8.29 -4.26 -6.37
C CYS A 37 7.25 -3.15 -6.10
N PRO A 38 7.63 -1.86 -5.90
CA PRO A 38 6.64 -0.78 -5.77
C PRO A 38 5.83 -0.56 -7.05
N THR A 39 6.45 -0.73 -8.22
CA THR A 39 5.75 -0.56 -9.51
C THR A 39 4.69 -1.65 -9.72
N SER A 40 4.97 -2.89 -9.32
CA SER A 40 3.98 -3.97 -9.41
C SER A 40 2.81 -3.76 -8.44
N LEU A 41 3.08 -3.29 -7.21
CA LEU A 41 2.05 -2.91 -6.25
C LEU A 41 1.20 -1.75 -6.76
N LEU A 42 1.83 -0.71 -7.30
CA LEU A 42 1.13 0.46 -7.84
C LEU A 42 0.23 0.10 -9.02
N TRP A 43 0.73 -0.77 -9.91
CA TRP A 43 -0.05 -1.32 -11.01
C TRP A 43 -1.27 -2.07 -10.48
N PHE A 44 -1.06 -3.01 -9.56
CA PHE A 44 -2.12 -3.83 -9.01
C PHE A 44 -3.17 -2.98 -8.29
N ASP A 45 -2.74 -2.01 -7.48
CA ASP A 45 -3.65 -1.10 -6.77
C ASP A 45 -4.54 -0.31 -7.73
N SER A 46 -3.92 0.31 -8.73
CA SER A 46 -4.62 1.13 -9.72
C SER A 46 -5.57 0.29 -10.56
N PHE A 47 -5.15 -0.92 -10.94
CA PHE A 47 -5.96 -1.86 -11.69
C PHE A 47 -7.19 -2.29 -10.89
N VAL A 48 -7.02 -2.69 -9.63
CA VAL A 48 -8.12 -3.12 -8.74
C VAL A 48 -9.14 -1.99 -8.56
N ILE A 49 -8.71 -0.74 -8.36
CA ILE A 49 -9.63 0.41 -8.27
C ILE A 49 -10.39 0.62 -9.58
N ALA A 50 -9.70 0.51 -10.73
CA ALA A 50 -10.29 0.71 -12.04
C ALA A 50 -11.38 -0.34 -12.35
N ILE A 51 -11.14 -1.59 -11.95
CA ILE A 51 -12.09 -2.69 -12.19
C ILE A 51 -13.21 -2.77 -11.15
N GLY A 52 -13.07 -2.10 -10.00
CA GLY A 52 -14.01 -2.21 -8.88
C GLY A 52 -15.47 -1.94 -9.25
N GLN A 53 -15.72 -0.92 -10.06
CA GLN A 53 -17.09 -0.62 -10.53
C GLN A 53 -17.70 -1.71 -11.43
N PHE A 54 -16.86 -2.47 -12.14
CA PHE A 54 -17.31 -3.51 -13.07
C PHE A 54 -17.51 -4.86 -12.36
N LEU A 55 -16.71 -5.12 -11.32
CA LEU A 55 -16.84 -6.32 -10.48
C LEU A 55 -18.02 -6.23 -9.52
N GLY A 56 -18.35 -5.02 -9.05
CA GLY A 56 -19.34 -4.83 -8.00
C GLY A 56 -18.86 -5.34 -6.65
N GLU A 57 -19.76 -5.30 -5.66
CA GLU A 57 -19.49 -5.83 -4.33
C GLU A 57 -19.41 -7.36 -4.37
N GLY A 58 -18.41 -7.94 -3.71
CA GLY A 58 -18.25 -9.39 -3.69
C GLY A 58 -16.89 -9.88 -3.20
N ASN A 59 -16.83 -11.18 -2.94
CA ASN A 59 -15.65 -11.82 -2.34
C ASN A 59 -14.38 -11.66 -3.17
N LEU A 60 -14.49 -11.64 -4.51
CA LEU A 60 -13.34 -11.46 -5.40
C LEU A 60 -12.70 -10.07 -5.22
N PHE A 61 -13.51 -9.02 -5.16
CA PHE A 61 -13.03 -7.65 -4.96
C PHE A 61 -12.53 -7.43 -3.52
N LEU A 62 -13.16 -8.09 -2.55
CA LEU A 62 -12.69 -8.12 -1.16
C LEU A 62 -11.32 -8.76 -1.02
N ILE A 63 -11.09 -9.95 -1.61
CA ILE A 63 -9.78 -10.63 -1.60
C ILE A 63 -8.72 -9.75 -2.27
N ALA A 64 -9.03 -9.15 -3.42
CA ALA A 64 -8.11 -8.23 -4.09
C ALA A 64 -7.73 -7.03 -3.20
N THR A 65 -8.69 -6.53 -2.42
CA THR A 65 -8.45 -5.48 -1.43
C THR A 65 -7.53 -5.96 -0.32
N TYR A 66 -7.76 -7.14 0.26
CA TYR A 66 -6.88 -7.71 1.29
C TYR A 66 -5.44 -7.85 0.79
N ILE A 67 -5.23 -8.36 -0.43
CA ILE A 67 -3.89 -8.51 -1.01
C ILE A 67 -3.20 -7.15 -1.12
N ARG A 68 -3.90 -6.16 -1.67
CA ARG A 68 -3.40 -4.81 -1.90
C ARG A 68 -3.05 -4.08 -0.60
N TYR A 69 -3.91 -4.20 0.40
CA TYR A 69 -3.72 -3.60 1.71
C TYR A 69 -2.54 -4.24 2.45
N SER A 70 -2.51 -5.58 2.49
CA SER A 70 -1.41 -6.35 3.08
C SER A 70 -0.07 -6.06 2.42
N ALA A 71 -0.06 -5.97 1.08
CA ALA A 71 1.14 -5.67 0.31
C ALA A 71 1.68 -4.27 0.63
N HIS A 72 0.82 -3.24 0.70
CA HIS A 72 1.23 -1.88 1.07
C HIS A 72 1.77 -1.82 2.50
N TRP A 73 1.04 -2.40 3.45
CA TRP A 73 1.40 -2.37 4.87
C TRP A 73 2.70 -3.11 5.13
N LEU A 74 2.95 -4.24 4.47
CA LEU A 74 4.21 -4.98 4.65
C LEU A 74 5.40 -4.33 3.94
N MET A 75 5.16 -3.61 2.83
CA MET A 75 6.23 -2.95 2.06
C MET A 75 6.74 -1.68 2.74
N LEU A 76 5.90 -0.94 3.45
CA LEU A 76 6.28 0.32 4.10
C LEU A 76 7.44 0.15 5.11
N PRO A 77 7.40 -0.82 6.04
CA PRO A 77 8.49 -1.06 6.97
C PRO A 77 9.81 -1.47 6.29
N LEU A 78 9.74 -2.14 5.14
CA LEU A 78 10.94 -2.51 4.40
C LEU A 78 11.71 -1.29 3.88
N PHE A 79 11.04 -0.15 3.69
CA PHE A 79 11.72 1.09 3.31
C PHE A 79 12.63 1.65 4.40
N PHE A 80 12.46 1.27 5.68
CA PHE A 80 13.45 1.59 6.73
C PHE A 80 14.81 0.97 6.40
N ILE A 81 14.83 -0.30 5.99
CA ILE A 81 16.07 -1.00 5.61
C ILE A 81 16.69 -0.34 4.38
N VAL A 82 15.86 0.02 3.39
CA VAL A 82 16.30 0.72 2.17
C VAL A 82 16.93 2.06 2.50
N ALA A 83 16.31 2.87 3.37
CA ALA A 83 16.85 4.14 3.82
C ALA A 83 18.22 3.95 4.49
N GLY A 84 18.37 2.95 5.37
CA GLY A 84 19.65 2.61 5.98
C GLY A 84 20.71 2.21 4.94
N MET A 85 20.35 1.39 3.94
CA MET A 85 21.24 1.01 2.85
C MET A 85 21.68 2.20 1.99
N ILE A 86 20.77 3.14 1.70
CA ILE A 86 21.07 4.36 0.93
C ILE A 86 22.05 5.25 1.72
N LEU A 87 21.78 5.47 3.01
CA LEU A 87 22.68 6.26 3.87
C LEU A 87 24.08 5.65 3.96
N ARG A 88 24.16 4.32 4.07
CA ARG A 88 25.42 3.59 4.07
C ARG A 88 26.13 3.64 2.70
N GLY A 89 25.38 3.60 1.61
CA GLY A 89 25.90 3.71 0.25
C GLY A 89 26.30 5.15 -0.14
N ALA A 90 25.84 6.14 0.60
CA ALA A 90 26.21 7.55 0.46
C ALA A 90 27.35 7.97 1.41
N ASP A 91 28.06 6.99 1.99
CA ASP A 91 29.25 7.18 2.84
C ASP A 91 29.04 8.08 4.08
N PHE A 92 27.81 8.15 4.61
CA PHE A 92 27.59 8.79 5.91
C PHE A 92 28.26 7.99 7.04
N GLU A 93 29.19 8.63 7.75
CA GLU A 93 30.02 7.97 8.78
C GLU A 93 29.19 7.27 9.85
N PHE A 94 28.07 7.85 10.30
CA PHE A 94 27.21 7.23 11.30
C PHE A 94 26.49 5.98 10.77
N ALA A 95 26.07 5.98 9.49
CA ALA A 95 25.35 4.88 8.87
C ALA A 95 26.25 3.69 8.49
N SER A 96 27.57 3.91 8.46
CA SER A 96 28.56 2.84 8.31
C SER A 96 28.58 1.87 9.50
N ASN A 97 28.10 2.31 10.67
CA ASN A 97 28.07 1.52 11.88
C ASN A 97 27.01 0.39 11.80
N LYS A 98 27.44 -0.85 12.10
CA LYS A 98 26.55 -2.02 12.15
C LYS A 98 25.37 -1.85 13.13
N TYR A 99 25.54 -1.08 14.21
CA TYR A 99 24.47 -0.82 15.17
C TYR A 99 23.37 0.08 14.60
N VAL A 100 23.72 1.06 13.76
CA VAL A 100 22.75 1.93 13.09
C VAL A 100 21.94 1.14 12.06
N MET A 101 22.59 0.28 11.27
CA MET A 101 21.87 -0.66 10.41
C MET A 101 21.01 -1.63 11.21
N GLY A 102 21.49 -2.10 12.36
CA GLY A 102 20.71 -2.91 13.31
C GLY A 102 19.42 -2.21 13.75
N LEU A 103 19.47 -0.91 14.02
CA LEU A 103 18.28 -0.12 14.37
C LEU A 103 17.25 -0.10 13.24
N PHE A 104 17.68 0.12 11.98
CA PHE A 104 16.76 0.07 10.83
C PHE A 104 16.09 -1.30 10.68
N TYR A 105 16.82 -2.40 10.90
CA TYR A 105 16.23 -3.74 10.91
C TYR A 105 15.23 -3.93 12.06
N ILE A 106 15.58 -3.49 13.28
CA ILE A 106 14.70 -3.59 14.45
C ILE A 106 13.42 -2.80 14.23
N LEU A 107 13.51 -1.57 13.70
CA LEU A 107 12.34 -0.75 13.36
C LEU A 107 11.47 -1.44 12.31
N ALA A 108 12.06 -1.96 11.24
CA ALA A 108 11.31 -2.68 10.22
C ALA A 108 10.56 -3.89 10.80
N VAL A 109 11.23 -4.71 11.62
CA VAL A 109 10.62 -5.88 12.27
C VAL A 109 9.51 -5.46 13.23
N PHE A 110 9.74 -4.41 14.03
CA PHE A 110 8.74 -3.88 14.97
C PHE A 110 7.45 -3.47 14.25
N PHE A 111 7.57 -2.65 13.20
CA PHE A 111 6.39 -2.24 12.41
C PHE A 111 5.75 -3.42 11.68
N ILE A 112 6.52 -4.36 11.13
CA ILE A 112 5.94 -5.58 10.52
C ILE A 112 5.10 -6.36 11.53
N ILE A 113 5.58 -6.56 12.76
CA ILE A 113 4.83 -7.30 13.79
C ILE A 113 3.55 -6.56 14.16
N GLU A 114 3.65 -5.25 14.38
CA GLU A 114 2.50 -4.42 14.75
C GLU A 114 1.46 -4.38 13.61
N ASP A 115 1.90 -4.17 12.38
CA ASP A 115 1.06 -4.11 11.18
C ASP A 115 0.42 -5.48 10.89
N PHE A 116 1.15 -6.58 11.07
CA PHE A 116 0.63 -7.93 10.88
C PHE A 116 -0.55 -8.19 11.82
N ARG A 117 -0.49 -7.74 13.08
CA ARG A 117 -1.62 -7.85 14.01
C ARG A 117 -2.85 -7.09 13.50
N HIS A 118 -2.65 -5.92 12.92
CA HIS A 118 -3.75 -5.08 12.42
C HIS A 118 -4.43 -5.69 11.19
N ILE A 119 -3.69 -6.38 10.31
CA ILE A 119 -4.25 -7.03 9.11
C ILE A 119 -5.39 -8.00 9.45
N PHE A 120 -5.35 -8.68 10.60
CA PHE A 120 -6.40 -9.63 11.01
C PHE A 120 -7.59 -9.01 11.74
N ILE A 121 -7.47 -7.76 12.21
CA ILE A 121 -8.50 -7.07 13.00
C ILE A 121 -9.26 -6.06 12.14
N ILE A 122 -8.75 -5.76 10.94
CA ILE A 122 -9.36 -4.80 10.04
C ILE A 122 -10.53 -5.44 9.29
N ASP A 123 -11.70 -4.86 9.51
CA ASP A 123 -12.88 -5.06 8.68
C ASP A 123 -12.88 -4.06 7.51
N PHE A 124 -13.29 -4.55 6.35
CA PHE A 124 -13.40 -3.77 5.13
C PHE A 124 -14.87 -3.55 4.76
N TYR A 125 -15.23 -2.30 4.55
CA TYR A 125 -16.59 -1.87 4.20
C TYR A 125 -16.61 -1.26 2.80
N PRO A 126 -17.65 -1.50 1.99
CA PRO A 126 -17.75 -0.91 0.67
C PRO A 126 -18.04 0.59 0.76
N ALA A 127 -17.22 1.38 0.07
CA ALA A 127 -17.38 2.80 -0.12
C ALA A 127 -17.43 3.14 -1.62
N CYS A 128 -18.40 3.99 -1.95
CA CYS A 128 -18.70 4.44 -3.30
C CYS A 128 -18.24 5.88 -3.42
N TYR A 129 -17.14 6.09 -4.13
CA TYR A 129 -16.56 7.41 -4.36
C TYR A 129 -16.60 7.76 -5.84
N GLY A 130 -17.54 8.64 -6.21
CA GLY A 130 -17.86 8.94 -7.59
C GLY A 130 -18.26 7.66 -8.34
N GLU A 131 -17.56 7.37 -9.44
CA GLU A 131 -17.75 6.17 -10.26
C GLU A 131 -16.92 4.95 -9.78
N THR A 132 -16.30 5.02 -8.60
CA THR A 132 -15.43 3.93 -8.11
C THR A 132 -16.03 3.26 -6.90
N LEU A 133 -16.03 1.92 -6.92
CA LEU A 133 -16.29 1.07 -5.77
C LEU A 133 -14.96 0.70 -5.13
N ARG A 134 -14.85 0.85 -3.80
CA ARG A 134 -13.63 0.53 -3.04
C ARG A 134 -14.00 -0.05 -1.69
N TYR A 135 -13.29 -1.07 -1.25
CA TYR A 135 -13.34 -1.48 0.14
C TYR A 135 -12.36 -0.64 0.97
N VAL A 136 -12.87 -0.06 2.06
CA VAL A 136 -12.15 0.85 2.97
C VAL A 136 -12.34 0.43 4.41
N THR A 137 -11.40 0.82 5.28
CA THR A 137 -11.46 0.52 6.72
C THR A 137 -12.34 1.52 7.48
N GLN A 138 -12.54 2.70 6.91
CA GLN A 138 -13.40 3.75 7.42
C GLN A 138 -14.21 4.29 6.26
N VAL A 139 -15.53 4.39 6.42
CA VAL A 139 -16.44 4.89 5.39
C VAL A 139 -16.70 6.38 5.66
N PRO A 140 -16.15 7.30 4.86
CA PRO A 140 -16.42 8.71 5.04
C PRO A 140 -17.89 9.03 4.79
N ILE A 141 -18.41 10.03 5.50
CA ILE A 141 -19.78 10.53 5.30
C ILE A 141 -19.95 10.94 3.83
N GLY A 142 -21.03 10.48 3.21
CA GLY A 142 -21.31 10.72 1.78
C GLY A 142 -20.54 9.82 0.80
N GLN A 143 -19.81 8.81 1.28
CA GLN A 143 -19.16 7.80 0.45
C GLN A 143 -19.66 6.38 0.73
N ALA A 144 -20.76 6.22 1.47
CA ALA A 144 -21.34 4.90 1.70
C ALA A 144 -22.04 4.38 0.43
N CYS A 145 -21.84 3.10 0.10
CA CYS A 145 -22.59 2.45 -0.98
C CYS A 145 -24.03 2.10 -0.57
N THR A 146 -24.26 1.85 0.72
CA THR A 146 -25.57 1.52 1.28
C THR A 146 -25.89 2.40 2.50
N PRO A 147 -27.17 2.77 2.70
CA PRO A 147 -27.59 3.51 3.88
C PRO A 147 -27.24 2.75 5.17
N GLY A 148 -26.67 3.45 6.15
CA GLY A 148 -26.27 2.88 7.44
C GLY A 148 -24.80 2.49 7.56
N LEU A 149 -24.02 2.56 6.47
CA LEU A 149 -22.55 2.41 6.53
C LEU A 149 -21.79 3.72 6.73
N GLU A 150 -22.48 4.87 6.70
CA GLU A 150 -21.85 6.18 6.82
C GLU A 150 -21.20 6.38 8.19
N GLY A 151 -19.94 6.80 8.21
CA GLY A 151 -19.20 7.08 9.45
C GLY A 151 -18.68 5.83 10.18
N ILE A 152 -18.93 4.61 9.66
CA ILE A 152 -18.37 3.39 10.25
C ILE A 152 -16.83 3.45 10.22
N GLY A 153 -16.21 3.09 11.34
CA GLY A 153 -14.76 3.11 11.52
C GLY A 153 -14.16 4.48 11.84
N GLN A 154 -14.93 5.57 11.79
CA GLN A 154 -14.42 6.92 12.15
C GLN A 154 -14.27 7.14 13.66
N GLU A 155 -14.96 6.36 14.50
CA GLU A 155 -14.88 6.47 15.98
C GLU A 155 -13.46 6.25 16.52
N TYR A 156 -12.67 5.37 15.89
CA TYR A 156 -11.29 5.08 16.31
C TYR A 156 -10.31 6.22 16.02
N LEU A 157 -10.56 7.03 14.98
CA LEU A 157 -9.67 8.13 14.60
C LEU A 157 -9.80 9.32 15.56
N GLN A 158 -11.02 9.61 16.02
CA GLN A 158 -11.26 10.66 17.02
C GLN A 158 -10.55 10.35 18.34
N LEU A 159 -10.52 9.08 18.77
CA LEU A 159 -9.82 8.66 19.98
C LEU A 159 -8.29 8.72 19.85
N LEU A 160 -7.73 8.28 18.72
CA LEU A 160 -6.28 8.38 18.45
C LEU A 160 -5.81 9.84 18.35
N GLN A 161 -6.62 10.71 17.77
CA GLN A 161 -6.32 12.14 17.66
C GLN A 161 -6.43 12.86 19.02
N TYR A 162 -7.23 12.33 19.95
CA TYR A 162 -7.29 12.78 21.35
C TYR A 162 -6.10 12.32 22.20
N PHE A 163 -5.48 11.19 21.86
CA PHE A 163 -4.31 10.65 22.58
C PHE A 163 -2.95 11.22 22.08
N LEU A 164 -2.94 11.87 20.92
CA LEU A 164 -1.76 12.48 20.29
C LEU A 164 -1.65 14.00 20.53
N HIS A 165 -2.49 14.57 21.41
CA HIS A 165 -2.43 15.93 21.94
C HIS A 165 -2.24 15.91 23.46
#